data_AF-X8KBA5-F1
#
_entry.id   AF-X8KBA5-F1
#
_cell.length_a   1.000
_cell.length_b   1.000
_cell.length_c   1.000
_cell.angle_alpha   90.00
_cell.angle_beta   90.00
_cell.angle_gamma   90.00
#
_symmetry.space_group_name_H-M   'P 1'
#
loop_
_entity.id
_entity.type
_entity.pdbx_description
1 polymer ?
#
loop_
_entity_poly.entity_id
_entity_poly.type
_entity_poly.pdbx_seq_one_letter_code
_entity_poly.pdbx_strand_id
1 'polypeptide(L)'
;MAKIIDLRQENIHKVRSCFYQGGTWTKNQLSCQTGISLAGTTYILQILENDVNVASLGYCSIHPEFRTLALLYQLDTDFAGSDIIINKRLYRGRNGFAGEVGYLINGYKPPNLQSRSNDFTFLLLNQITALTSVIAPDAIAYYCPSLKENIKISDTYLPKEFHPILERLTEIDPFILNGVQSIGKNKILRIKRRTI
;
A
#
# COMPACT_ATOMS: atom_id res chain seq x y z
N MET A 1 27.21 15.31 3.32
CA MET A 1 25.93 14.71 2.86
C MET A 1 26.10 13.30 2.29
N ALA A 2 27.09 13.02 1.42
CA ALA A 2 27.34 11.69 0.87
C ALA A 2 27.42 10.56 1.92
N LYS A 3 28.21 10.77 2.98
CA LYS A 3 28.40 9.81 4.08
C LYS A 3 27.12 9.35 4.81
N ILE A 4 26.11 10.23 4.92
CA ILE A 4 24.82 9.91 5.57
C ILE A 4 23.93 9.09 4.64
N ILE A 5 23.97 9.38 3.35
CA ILE A 5 23.23 8.63 2.32
C ILE A 5 23.79 7.21 2.20
N ASP A 6 25.12 7.07 2.25
CA ASP A 6 25.80 5.77 2.21
C ASP A 6 25.45 4.90 3.43
N LEU A 7 25.49 5.47 4.64
CA LEU A 7 25.12 4.76 5.86
C LEU A 7 23.65 4.28 5.83
N ARG A 8 22.75 5.12 5.28
CA ARG A 8 21.33 4.76 5.15
C ARG A 8 21.13 3.60 4.17
N GLN A 9 21.82 3.62 3.03
CA GLN A 9 21.76 2.52 2.06
C GLN A 9 22.34 1.23 2.64
N GLU A 10 23.47 1.31 3.34
CA GLU A 10 24.09 0.16 4.00
C GLU A 10 23.14 -0.47 5.04
N ASN A 11 22.49 0.36 5.86
CA ASN A 11 21.54 -0.12 6.85
C ASN A 11 20.30 -0.77 6.21
N ILE A 12 19.79 -0.21 5.11
CA ILE A 12 18.72 -0.84 4.31
C ILE A 12 19.16 -2.21 3.78
N HIS A 13 20.40 -2.33 3.30
CA HIS A 13 20.95 -3.59 2.81
C HIS A 13 21.10 -4.63 3.91
N LYS A 14 21.54 -4.24 5.11
CA LYS A 14 21.63 -5.14 6.28
C LYS A 14 20.26 -5.73 6.62
N VAL A 15 19.22 -4.90 6.73
CA VAL A 15 17.87 -5.39 7.02
C VAL A 15 17.32 -6.27 5.88
N ARG A 16 17.53 -5.92 4.60
CA ARG A 16 17.15 -6.77 3.45
C ARG A 16 17.81 -8.14 3.48
N SER A 17 19.07 -8.21 3.89
CA SER A 17 19.83 -9.47 3.92
C SER A 17 19.22 -10.48 4.88
N CYS A 18 18.67 -10.04 6.01
CA CYS A 18 17.93 -10.89 6.95
C CYS A 18 16.70 -11.52 6.30
N PHE A 19 15.95 -10.76 5.50
CA PHE A 19 14.78 -11.28 4.80
C PHE A 19 15.12 -12.30 3.71
N TYR A 20 16.29 -12.21 3.07
CA TYR A 20 16.73 -13.21 2.08
C TYR A 20 17.06 -14.58 2.68
N GLN A 21 17.19 -14.68 4.01
CA GLN A 21 17.44 -15.95 4.70
C GLN A 21 16.15 -16.78 4.90
N GLY A 22 14.99 -16.25 4.52
CA GLY A 22 13.72 -17.01 4.49
C GLY A 22 13.07 -17.28 5.86
N GLY A 23 13.58 -16.66 6.94
CA GLY A 23 13.00 -16.75 8.28
C GLY A 23 11.98 -15.63 8.59
N THR A 24 11.18 -15.85 9.63
CA THR A 24 10.32 -14.82 10.23
C THR A 24 11.12 -14.01 11.23
N TRP A 25 11.07 -12.68 11.14
CA TRP A 25 11.84 -11.78 11.99
C TRP A 25 10.93 -10.79 12.71
N THR A 26 11.05 -10.72 14.02
CA THR A 26 10.54 -9.58 14.80
C THR A 26 11.49 -8.39 14.65
N LYS A 27 10.95 -7.19 14.87
CA LYS A 27 11.72 -5.95 14.85
C LYS A 27 12.92 -5.95 15.83
N ASN A 28 12.75 -6.56 17.00
CA ASN A 28 13.83 -6.71 17.99
C ASN A 28 14.93 -7.64 17.47
N GLN A 29 14.56 -8.76 16.84
CA GLN A 29 15.52 -9.69 16.24
C GLN A 29 16.30 -9.02 15.09
N LEU A 30 15.65 -8.21 14.25
CA LEU A 30 16.34 -7.46 13.19
C LEU A 30 17.31 -6.43 13.76
N SER A 31 16.91 -5.71 14.81
CA SER A 31 17.79 -4.72 15.48
C SER A 31 19.04 -5.39 16.05
N CYS A 32 18.87 -6.51 16.76
CA CYS A 32 19.99 -7.30 17.29
C CYS A 32 20.88 -7.85 16.17
N GLN A 33 20.28 -8.40 15.11
CA GLN A 33 21.01 -9.07 14.03
C GLN A 33 21.80 -8.07 13.17
N THR A 34 21.27 -6.88 12.94
CA THR A 34 21.86 -5.87 12.04
C THR A 34 22.75 -4.85 12.76
N GLY A 35 22.69 -4.79 14.10
CA GLY A 35 23.35 -3.77 14.91
C GLY A 35 22.74 -2.37 14.76
N ILE A 36 21.61 -2.24 14.05
CA ILE A 36 20.89 -0.98 13.89
C ILE A 36 20.00 -0.78 15.12
N SER A 37 19.91 0.46 15.61
CA SER A 37 19.03 0.79 16.73
C SER A 37 17.58 0.37 16.46
N LEU A 38 16.80 0.12 17.51
CA LEU A 38 15.40 -0.27 17.34
C LEU A 38 14.61 0.80 16.55
N ALA A 39 14.85 2.08 16.85
CA ALA A 39 14.27 3.21 16.12
C ALA A 39 14.70 3.22 14.64
N GLY A 40 16.00 3.06 14.36
CA GLY A 40 16.53 2.99 13.00
C GLY A 40 16.00 1.79 12.22
N THR A 41 15.83 0.65 12.88
CA THR A 41 15.23 -0.57 12.32
C THR A 41 13.76 -0.33 11.98
N THR A 42 12.99 0.32 12.86
CA THR A 42 11.61 0.77 12.55
C THR A 42 11.57 1.60 11.28
N TYR A 43 12.43 2.61 11.22
CA TYR A 43 12.46 3.56 10.13
C TYR A 43 12.85 2.87 8.82
N ILE A 44 13.81 1.96 8.86
CA ILE A 44 14.21 1.17 7.68
C ILE A 44 13.10 0.22 7.26
N LEU A 45 12.40 -0.44 8.18
CA LEU A 45 11.24 -1.27 7.84
C LEU A 45 10.17 -0.44 7.13
N GLN A 46 9.87 0.76 7.61
CA GLN A 46 8.97 1.71 6.95
C GLN A 46 9.49 2.18 5.58
N ILE A 47 10.82 2.26 5.39
CA ILE A 47 11.44 2.60 4.10
C ILE A 47 11.47 1.41 3.14
N LEU A 48 11.56 0.18 3.66
CA LEU A 48 11.80 -0.99 2.84
C LEU A 48 10.66 -1.21 1.85
N GLU A 49 9.45 -0.91 2.29
CA GLU A 49 8.28 -0.46 1.55
C GLU A 49 7.22 -0.11 2.61
N ASN A 50 6.29 0.82 2.35
CA ASN A 50 5.13 1.00 3.23
C ASN A 50 4.33 -0.32 3.27
N ASP A 51 3.79 -0.72 4.42
CA ASP A 51 3.01 -1.96 4.56
C ASP A 51 1.87 -2.05 3.53
N VAL A 52 1.22 -0.92 3.24
CA VAL A 52 0.18 -0.82 2.20
C VAL A 52 0.78 -1.00 0.79
N ASN A 53 1.99 -0.46 0.54
CA ASN A 53 2.66 -0.56 -0.76
C ASN A 53 3.03 -2.00 -1.08
N VAL A 54 3.52 -2.71 -0.06
CA VAL A 54 3.78 -4.15 -0.14
C VAL A 54 2.48 -4.90 -0.38
N ALA A 55 1.41 -4.59 0.38
CA ALA A 55 0.12 -5.22 0.19
C ALA A 55 -0.42 -5.03 -1.23
N SER A 56 -0.29 -3.83 -1.80
CA SER A 56 -0.70 -3.53 -3.17
C SER A 56 0.06 -4.37 -4.20
N LEU A 57 1.38 -4.54 -4.01
CA LEU A 57 2.18 -5.44 -4.84
C LEU A 57 1.77 -6.90 -4.67
N GLY A 58 1.40 -7.33 -3.46
CA GLY A 58 0.87 -8.66 -3.20
C GLY A 58 -0.46 -8.91 -3.88
N TYR A 59 -1.40 -7.97 -3.75
CA TYR A 59 -2.70 -8.00 -4.45
C TYR A 59 -2.50 -8.08 -5.96
N CYS A 60 -1.64 -7.22 -6.52
CA CYS A 60 -1.31 -7.24 -7.94
C CYS A 60 -0.68 -8.56 -8.43
N SER A 61 0.04 -9.26 -7.55
CA SER A 61 0.70 -10.53 -7.89
C SER A 61 -0.27 -11.69 -8.06
N ILE A 62 -1.39 -11.68 -7.32
CA ILE A 62 -2.42 -12.73 -7.40
C ILE A 62 -3.51 -12.39 -8.43
N HIS A 63 -3.56 -11.15 -8.92
CA HIS A 63 -4.44 -10.68 -9.99
C HIS A 63 -3.65 -10.34 -11.26
N PRO A 64 -3.07 -11.32 -11.99
CA PRO A 64 -2.28 -11.08 -13.19
C PRO A 64 -3.04 -10.35 -14.31
N GLU A 65 -4.37 -10.44 -14.34
CA GLU A 65 -5.27 -9.80 -15.28
C GLU A 65 -5.34 -8.26 -15.15
N PHE A 66 -5.18 -7.69 -13.96
CA PHE A 66 -5.30 -6.24 -13.75
C PHE A 66 -4.00 -5.50 -14.02
N ARG A 67 -3.98 -4.63 -15.02
CA ARG A 67 -2.79 -3.88 -15.41
C ARG A 67 -2.60 -2.63 -14.56
N THR A 68 -3.68 -1.93 -14.24
CA THR A 68 -3.73 -0.75 -13.38
C THR A 68 -4.71 -1.01 -12.24
N LEU A 69 -4.26 -0.82 -11.00
CA LEU A 69 -5.11 -1.01 -9.83
C LEU A 69 -4.76 -0.03 -8.73
N ALA A 70 -5.68 0.14 -7.78
CA ALA A 70 -5.40 0.84 -6.53
C ALA A 70 -5.74 -0.06 -5.34
N LEU A 71 -4.99 0.10 -4.25
CA LEU A 71 -5.36 -0.45 -2.95
C LEU A 71 -5.65 0.73 -2.01
N LEU A 72 -6.89 0.86 -1.56
CA LEU A 72 -7.33 1.86 -0.59
C LEU A 72 -7.21 1.32 0.83
N TYR A 73 -6.64 2.11 1.73
CA TYR A 73 -6.46 1.76 3.13
C TYR A 73 -7.07 2.88 4.00
N GLN A 74 -8.22 2.60 4.60
CA GLN A 74 -8.99 3.52 5.43
C GLN A 74 -9.13 2.93 6.83
N LEU A 75 -8.32 3.41 7.76
CA LEU A 75 -8.48 3.04 9.17
C LEU A 75 -9.59 3.86 9.84
N ASP A 76 -9.92 3.45 11.07
CA ASP A 76 -10.88 4.10 11.96
C ASP A 76 -10.34 5.43 12.54
N THR A 77 -9.36 6.03 11.87
CA THR A 77 -8.67 7.27 12.22
C THR A 77 -8.74 8.23 11.03
N ASP A 78 -8.26 9.47 11.22
CA ASP A 78 -8.21 10.49 10.16
C ASP A 78 -7.20 10.15 9.02
N PHE A 79 -6.53 9.00 9.08
CA PHE A 79 -5.54 8.60 8.10
C PHE A 79 -6.13 7.65 7.05
N ALA A 80 -6.20 8.14 5.81
CA ALA A 80 -6.57 7.36 4.65
C ALA A 80 -5.51 7.50 3.56
N GLY A 81 -5.10 6.38 3.00
CA GLY A 81 -4.11 6.31 1.93
C GLY A 81 -4.52 5.34 0.85
N SER A 82 -3.86 5.43 -0.28
CA SER A 82 -4.00 4.51 -1.38
C SER A 82 -2.65 4.29 -2.03
N ASP A 83 -2.38 3.06 -2.43
CA ASP A 83 -1.27 2.79 -3.33
C ASP A 83 -1.76 2.55 -4.74
N ILE A 84 -1.04 3.13 -5.69
CA ILE A 84 -1.41 3.13 -7.09
C ILE A 84 -0.42 2.25 -7.85
N ILE A 85 -0.93 1.26 -8.57
CA ILE A 85 -0.15 0.43 -9.49
C ILE A 85 -0.57 0.76 -10.91
N ILE A 86 0.40 1.15 -11.75
CA ILE A 86 0.20 1.43 -13.18
C ILE A 86 1.12 0.51 -13.96
N ASN A 87 0.56 -0.25 -14.92
CA ASN A 87 1.32 -1.21 -15.72
C ASN A 87 2.11 -2.21 -14.85
N LYS A 88 1.46 -2.77 -13.82
CA LYS A 88 2.08 -3.71 -12.86
C LYS A 88 3.27 -3.14 -12.08
N ARG A 89 3.41 -1.81 -12.02
CA ARG A 89 4.48 -1.12 -11.28
C ARG A 89 3.87 -0.15 -10.29
N LEU A 90 4.42 -0.17 -9.09
CA LEU A 90 4.06 0.77 -8.06
C LEU A 90 4.43 2.21 -8.48
N TYR A 91 3.44 3.09 -8.48
CA TYR A 91 3.56 4.50 -8.79
C TYR A 91 3.51 5.33 -7.51
N ARG A 92 4.59 6.06 -7.25
CA ARG A 92 4.78 6.82 -6.00
C ARG A 92 4.52 8.32 -6.13
N GLY A 93 4.46 8.83 -7.36
CA GLY A 93 4.44 10.27 -7.61
C GLY A 93 5.66 11.01 -7.05
N ARG A 94 5.54 12.34 -6.99
CA ARG A 94 6.61 13.21 -6.45
C ARG A 94 6.74 12.97 -4.95
N ASN A 95 7.96 12.72 -4.48
CA ASN A 95 8.29 12.50 -3.08
C ASN A 95 7.49 11.38 -2.38
N GLY A 96 6.87 10.47 -3.12
CA GLY A 96 6.05 9.41 -2.52
C GLY A 96 4.62 9.81 -2.18
N PHE A 97 4.13 10.95 -2.66
CA PHE A 97 2.82 11.50 -2.27
C PHE A 97 1.62 10.97 -3.08
N ALA A 98 1.84 10.18 -4.15
CA ALA A 98 0.72 9.69 -4.93
C ALA A 98 -0.16 8.77 -4.09
N GLY A 99 -1.48 8.99 -4.17
CA GLY A 99 -2.46 8.16 -3.47
C GLY A 99 -2.69 8.55 -2.01
N GLU A 100 -2.17 9.68 -1.53
CA GLU A 100 -2.53 10.28 -0.23
C GLU A 100 -3.97 10.84 -0.25
N VAL A 101 -4.95 9.95 -0.40
CA VAL A 101 -6.37 10.26 -0.64
C VAL A 101 -7.06 10.87 0.58
N GLY A 102 -6.49 10.75 1.78
CA GLY A 102 -6.94 11.46 2.98
C GLY A 102 -6.97 12.99 2.80
N TYR A 103 -6.17 13.54 1.88
CA TYR A 103 -6.18 14.97 1.59
C TYR A 103 -7.35 15.41 0.69
N LEU A 104 -8.07 14.50 0.04
CA LEU A 104 -9.20 14.85 -0.83
C LEU A 104 -10.37 15.46 -0.05
N ILE A 105 -10.56 15.06 1.21
CA ILE A 105 -11.74 15.40 2.02
C ILE A 105 -11.35 16.16 3.29
N ASN A 106 -10.07 16.50 3.49
CA ASN A 106 -9.58 17.25 4.67
C ASN A 106 -10.15 18.68 4.80
N GLY A 107 -11.01 19.15 3.89
CA GLY A 107 -11.86 20.33 4.07
C GLY A 107 -13.21 20.08 4.76
N TYR A 108 -13.62 18.83 4.95
CA TYR A 108 -14.92 18.44 5.51
C TYR A 108 -14.72 17.84 6.91
N LYS A 109 -14.64 18.71 7.93
CA LYS A 109 -14.79 18.33 9.34
C LYS A 109 -16.23 18.64 9.76
N PRO A 110 -17.20 17.73 9.60
CA PRO A 110 -18.54 17.99 10.08
C PRO A 110 -18.49 18.08 11.62
N PRO A 111 -19.08 19.12 12.23
CA PRO A 111 -18.92 19.41 13.66
C PRO A 111 -19.56 18.38 14.61
N ASN A 112 -20.29 17.37 14.12
CA ASN A 112 -21.07 16.44 14.94
C ASN A 112 -20.81 14.97 14.58
N LEU A 113 -19.85 14.36 15.28
CA LEU A 113 -19.34 12.98 15.14
C LEU A 113 -20.32 11.84 15.49
N GLN A 114 -21.64 12.04 15.55
CA GLN A 114 -22.57 11.06 16.15
C GLN A 114 -23.40 10.20 15.17
N SER A 115 -23.26 10.38 13.85
CA SER A 115 -24.04 9.64 12.83
C SER A 115 -23.18 8.59 12.08
N ARG A 116 -22.53 7.71 12.85
CA ARG A 116 -21.24 7.06 12.51
C ARG A 116 -21.23 5.79 11.62
N SER A 117 -22.29 5.41 10.91
CA SER A 117 -22.20 4.30 9.93
C SER A 117 -21.90 4.75 8.50
N ASN A 118 -22.19 6.02 8.16
CA ASN A 118 -22.15 6.49 6.77
C ASN A 118 -20.97 7.41 6.44
N ASP A 119 -20.16 7.81 7.42
CA ASP A 119 -18.98 8.64 7.15
C ASP A 119 -17.89 7.85 6.40
N PHE A 120 -17.55 6.63 6.83
CA PHE A 120 -16.57 5.80 6.12
C PHE A 120 -17.03 5.40 4.72
N THR A 121 -18.31 5.05 4.56
CA THR A 121 -18.89 4.75 3.24
C THR A 121 -18.81 5.97 2.32
N PHE A 122 -19.18 7.16 2.82
CA PHE A 122 -19.07 8.41 2.07
C PHE A 122 -17.63 8.76 1.70
N LEU A 123 -16.69 8.63 2.65
CA LEU A 123 -15.26 8.87 2.43
C LEU A 123 -14.73 7.93 1.34
N LEU A 124 -14.99 6.62 1.48
CA LEU A 124 -14.55 5.62 0.53
C LEU A 124 -15.17 5.82 -0.86
N LEU A 125 -16.47 6.14 -0.97
CA LEU A 125 -17.10 6.42 -2.26
C LEU A 125 -16.46 7.62 -2.97
N ASN A 126 -16.13 8.69 -2.24
CA ASN A 126 -15.42 9.84 -2.80
C ASN A 126 -13.99 9.49 -3.22
N GLN A 127 -13.26 8.73 -2.41
CA GLN A 127 -11.90 8.27 -2.73
C GLN A 127 -11.89 7.35 -3.95
N ILE A 128 -12.83 6.39 -4.03
CA ILE A 128 -13.05 5.51 -5.18
C ILE A 128 -13.37 6.35 -6.43
N THR A 129 -14.25 7.34 -6.30
CA THR A 129 -14.60 8.24 -7.42
C THR A 129 -13.38 9.02 -7.91
N ALA A 130 -12.58 9.57 -7.00
CA ALA A 130 -11.36 10.30 -7.33
C ALA A 130 -10.31 9.40 -8.00
N LEU A 131 -10.04 8.22 -7.46
CA LEU A 131 -9.11 7.28 -8.09
C LEU A 131 -9.61 6.85 -9.48
N THR A 132 -10.89 6.51 -9.60
CA THR A 132 -11.46 6.11 -10.89
C THR A 132 -11.36 7.22 -11.93
N SER A 133 -11.69 8.46 -11.56
CA SER A 133 -11.64 9.60 -12.49
C SER A 133 -10.22 10.02 -12.90
N VAL A 134 -9.22 9.79 -12.04
CA VAL A 134 -7.83 10.24 -12.30
C VAL A 134 -6.99 9.17 -12.97
N ILE A 135 -7.13 7.90 -12.57
CA ILE A 135 -6.26 6.81 -13.05
C ILE A 135 -7.00 5.72 -13.83
N ALA A 136 -8.34 5.71 -13.84
CA ALA A 136 -9.18 4.72 -14.50
C ALA A 136 -8.67 3.27 -14.31
N PRO A 137 -8.63 2.77 -13.07
CA PRO A 137 -8.05 1.47 -12.77
C PRO A 137 -8.97 0.32 -13.18
N ASP A 138 -8.40 -0.86 -13.44
CA ASP A 138 -9.15 -2.09 -13.68
C ASP A 138 -9.88 -2.56 -12.41
N ALA A 139 -9.21 -2.39 -11.26
CA ALA A 139 -9.72 -2.77 -9.95
C ALA A 139 -9.28 -1.81 -8.84
N ILE A 140 -10.13 -1.68 -7.82
CA ILE A 140 -9.81 -1.02 -6.56
C ILE A 140 -10.10 -2.00 -5.42
N ALA A 141 -9.05 -2.52 -4.81
CA ALA A 141 -9.16 -3.21 -3.54
C ALA A 141 -9.25 -2.17 -2.42
N TYR A 142 -10.01 -2.45 -1.36
CA TYR A 142 -10.10 -1.55 -0.23
C TYR A 142 -10.17 -2.29 1.10
N TYR A 143 -9.42 -1.79 2.08
CA TYR A 143 -9.39 -2.29 3.45
C TYR A 143 -9.90 -1.21 4.39
N CYS A 144 -11.02 -1.50 5.06
CA CYS A 144 -11.62 -0.64 6.08
C CYS A 144 -12.23 -1.49 7.20
N PRO A 145 -11.56 -1.61 8.36
CA PRO A 145 -12.01 -2.47 9.46
C PRO A 145 -13.39 -2.10 10.02
N SER A 146 -13.67 -0.80 10.20
CA SER A 146 -14.96 -0.32 10.70
C SER A 146 -16.13 -0.48 9.74
N LEU A 147 -15.87 -0.72 8.44
CA LEU A 147 -16.94 -0.88 7.47
C LEU A 147 -17.68 -2.20 7.73
N LYS A 148 -19.01 -2.19 7.79
CA LYS A 148 -19.79 -3.42 8.05
C LYS A 148 -20.14 -4.16 6.76
N GLU A 149 -20.54 -3.43 5.73
CA GLU A 149 -21.05 -3.96 4.47
C GLU A 149 -20.13 -3.59 3.30
N ASN A 150 -20.27 -4.30 2.17
CA ASN A 150 -19.51 -3.94 0.98
C ASN A 150 -20.04 -2.64 0.35
N ILE A 151 -19.14 -1.83 -0.17
CA ILE A 151 -19.49 -0.64 -0.94
C ILE A 151 -19.93 -1.08 -2.31
N LYS A 152 -20.99 -0.47 -2.82
CA LYS A 152 -21.45 -0.68 -4.18
C LYS A 152 -20.97 0.48 -5.04
N ILE A 153 -20.26 0.16 -6.13
CA ILE A 153 -19.81 1.17 -7.09
C ILE A 153 -20.99 1.95 -7.71
N SER A 154 -22.19 1.34 -7.72
CA SER A 154 -23.44 2.00 -8.12
C SER A 154 -23.81 3.21 -7.28
N ASP A 155 -23.26 3.34 -6.08
CA ASP A 155 -23.52 4.47 -5.18
C ASP A 155 -22.61 5.67 -5.54
N THR A 156 -21.76 5.53 -6.56
CA THR A 156 -21.03 6.63 -7.19
C THR A 156 -21.81 7.20 -8.39
N TYR A 157 -21.39 8.37 -8.88
CA TYR A 157 -21.93 9.00 -10.10
C TYR A 157 -21.12 8.66 -11.36
N LEU A 158 -20.26 7.64 -11.31
CA LEU A 158 -19.41 7.26 -12.44
C LEU A 158 -20.23 6.54 -13.53
N PRO A 159 -19.94 6.77 -14.83
CA PRO A 159 -20.53 5.98 -15.89
C PRO A 159 -20.15 4.50 -15.77
N LYS A 160 -21.10 3.60 -16.06
CA LYS A 160 -20.94 2.15 -15.86
C LYS A 160 -19.74 1.54 -16.56
N GLU A 161 -19.38 2.05 -17.74
CA GLU A 161 -18.22 1.59 -18.52
C GLU A 161 -16.86 1.87 -17.85
N PHE A 162 -16.82 2.76 -16.86
CA PHE A 162 -15.61 3.09 -16.10
C PHE A 162 -15.64 2.53 -14.67
N HIS A 163 -16.60 1.66 -14.34
CA HIS A 163 -16.66 1.05 -13.01
C HIS A 163 -15.49 0.08 -12.82
N PRO A 164 -14.55 0.34 -11.89
CA PRO A 164 -13.54 -0.64 -11.56
C PRO A 164 -14.19 -1.83 -10.84
N ILE A 165 -13.54 -2.99 -10.89
CA ILE A 165 -13.87 -4.09 -9.98
C ILE A 165 -13.55 -3.63 -8.55
N LEU A 166 -14.53 -3.69 -7.66
CA LEU A 166 -14.35 -3.39 -6.25
C LEU A 166 -14.20 -4.67 -5.44
N GLU A 167 -13.13 -4.75 -4.65
CA GLU A 167 -12.89 -5.87 -3.75
C GLU A 167 -12.63 -5.38 -2.32
N ARG A 168 -13.47 -5.83 -1.39
CA ARG A 168 -13.25 -5.58 0.03
C ARG A 168 -12.25 -6.58 0.58
N LEU A 169 -11.18 -6.07 1.18
CA LEU A 169 -10.23 -6.87 1.95
C LEU A 169 -10.66 -6.88 3.42
N THR A 170 -10.75 -8.07 4.02
CA THR A 170 -11.00 -8.23 5.46
C THR A 170 -9.72 -8.35 6.28
N GLU A 171 -8.61 -8.70 5.62
CA GLU A 171 -7.27 -8.82 6.19
C GLU A 171 -6.25 -8.29 5.19
N ILE A 172 -5.17 -7.67 5.68
CA ILE A 172 -4.10 -7.11 4.84
C ILE A 172 -2.81 -7.95 4.87
N ASP A 173 -2.58 -8.67 5.97
CA ASP A 173 -1.34 -9.43 6.21
C ASP A 173 -1.01 -10.46 5.12
N PRO A 174 -1.97 -11.22 4.55
CA PRO A 174 -1.68 -12.14 3.45
C PRO A 174 -1.11 -11.43 2.22
N PHE A 175 -1.61 -10.22 1.93
CA PHE A 175 -1.15 -9.42 0.81
C PHE A 175 0.23 -8.82 1.07
N ILE A 176 0.52 -8.41 2.31
CA ILE A 176 1.86 -7.98 2.71
C ILE A 176 2.85 -9.14 2.48
N LEU A 177 2.54 -10.34 2.95
CA LEU A 177 3.38 -11.52 2.76
C LEU A 177 3.64 -11.80 1.27
N ASN A 178 2.58 -11.84 0.46
CA ASN A 178 2.67 -12.04 -0.99
C ASN A 178 3.49 -10.96 -1.68
N GLY A 179 3.38 -9.71 -1.23
CA GLY A 179 4.13 -8.58 -1.75
C GLY A 179 5.63 -8.71 -1.48
N VAL A 180 6.02 -9.05 -0.25
CA VAL A 180 7.43 -9.30 0.11
C VAL A 180 8.01 -10.43 -0.73
N GLN A 181 7.28 -11.54 -0.87
CA GLN A 181 7.70 -12.67 -1.71
C GLN A 181 7.87 -12.27 -3.18
N SER A 182 6.93 -11.48 -3.71
CA SER A 182 6.98 -10.97 -5.09
C SER A 182 8.20 -10.06 -5.33
N ILE A 183 8.52 -9.18 -4.39
CA ILE A 183 9.71 -8.33 -4.43
C ILE A 183 10.99 -9.20 -4.45
N GLY A 184 11.06 -10.19 -3.55
CA GLY A 184 12.17 -11.14 -3.47
C GLY A 184 12.38 -11.91 -4.78
N LYS A 185 11.32 -12.51 -5.32
CA LYS A 185 11.34 -13.27 -6.60
C LYS A 185 11.82 -12.39 -7.75
N ASN A 186 11.28 -11.17 -7.88
CA ASN A 186 11.66 -10.23 -8.93
C ASN A 186 13.13 -9.82 -8.83
N LYS A 187 13.66 -9.65 -7.62
CA LYS A 187 15.08 -9.34 -7.40
C LYS A 187 15.97 -10.50 -7.85
N ILE A 188 15.64 -11.73 -7.48
CA ILE A 188 16.41 -12.94 -7.88
C ILE A 188 16.42 -13.09 -9.40
N LEU A 189 15.27 -12.96 -10.05
CA LEU A 189 15.16 -13.03 -11.52
C LEU A 189 16.00 -11.94 -12.21
N ARG A 190 16.00 -10.71 -11.66
CA ARG A 190 16.82 -9.61 -12.19
C ARG A 190 18.31 -9.86 -12.03
N ILE A 191 18.74 -10.52 -10.96
CA ILE A 191 20.14 -10.93 -10.76
C ILE A 191 20.51 -11.98 -11.82
N LYS A 192 19.72 -13.04 -11.98
CA LYS A 192 19.96 -14.09 -12.97
C LYS A 192 20.07 -13.56 -14.41
N ARG A 193 19.24 -12.58 -14.78
CA ARG A 193 19.29 -11.91 -16.10
C ARG A 193 20.52 -11.03 -16.34
N ARG A 194 21.31 -10.72 -15.32
CA ARG A 194 22.56 -9.94 -15.43
C ARG A 194 23.81 -10.81 -15.48
N THR A 195 23.67 -12.10 -15.14
CA THR A 195 24.77 -13.07 -15.10
C THR A 195 24.83 -13.91 -16.38
N ILE A 196 23.91 -13.68 -17.30
CA ILE A 196 23.87 -14.22 -18.67
C ILE A 196 24.10 -13.03 -19.59
#